data_AF-A0A7W9EJD6-F1
#
_entry.id   AF-A0A7W9EJD6-F1
#
_cell.length_a   1.000
_cell.length_b   1.000
_cell.length_c   1.000
_cell.angle_alpha   90.00
_cell.angle_beta   90.00
_cell.angle_gamma   90.00
#
_symmetry.space_group_name_H-M   'P 1'
#
loop_
_entity.id
_entity.type
_entity.pdbx_description
1 polymer ?
#
loop_
_entity_poly.entity_id
_entity_poly.type
_entity_poly.pdbx_seq_one_letter_code
_entity_poly.pdbx_strand_id
1 'polypeptide(L)'
;MLEFITKLDGAEAGCDAALASYTQLMASAQAVEGLKFGESQAVYADIAEAMNLHLRGRFHLARAHAKALEIAERRELIPHAWGDTIPTTNAERDAPAASIETHLRAVA
;
A
#
# COMPACT_ATOMS: atom_id res chain seq x y z
N MET A 1 -8.28 2.70 -15.51
CA MET A 1 -7.00 2.10 -15.09
C MET A 1 -6.45 2.84 -13.88
N LEU A 2 -6.22 4.14 -13.98
CA LEU A 2 -5.79 4.98 -12.86
C LEU A 2 -6.70 4.84 -11.61
N GLU A 3 -8.02 4.94 -11.77
CA GLU A 3 -8.98 4.74 -10.66
C GLU A 3 -8.84 3.37 -9.97
N PHE A 4 -8.54 2.32 -10.73
CA PHE A 4 -8.35 0.97 -10.18
C PHE A 4 -7.05 0.86 -9.39
N ILE A 5 -5.96 1.45 -9.90
CA ILE A 5 -4.66 1.54 -9.21
C ILE A 5 -4.80 2.33 -7.91
N THR A 6 -5.45 3.49 -7.95
CA THR A 6 -5.71 4.30 -6.74
C THR A 6 -6.53 3.53 -5.69
N LYS A 7 -7.49 2.70 -6.11
CA LYS A 7 -8.23 1.82 -5.18
C LYS A 7 -7.35 0.72 -4.60
N LEU A 8 -6.39 0.18 -5.37
CA LEU A 8 -5.41 -0.78 -4.85
C LEU A 8 -4.47 -0.11 -3.84
N ASP A 9 -3.96 1.08 -4.12
CA ASP A 9 -3.15 1.86 -3.16
C ASP A 9 -3.89 2.08 -1.84
N GLY A 10 -5.17 2.47 -1.92
CA GLY A 10 -6.01 2.65 -0.73
C GLY A 10 -6.20 1.35 0.05
N ALA A 11 -6.38 0.22 -0.62
CA ALA A 11 -6.51 -1.09 0.02
C ALA A 11 -5.19 -1.54 0.68
N GLU A 12 -4.05 -1.27 0.05
CA GLU A 12 -2.72 -1.53 0.59
C GLU A 12 -2.45 -0.70 1.85
N ALA A 13 -2.72 0.60 1.80
CA ALA A 13 -2.60 1.50 2.94
C ALA A 13 -3.54 1.09 4.10
N GLY A 14 -4.75 0.63 3.79
CA GLY A 14 -5.69 0.08 4.77
C GLY A 14 -5.14 -1.16 5.48
N CYS A 15 -4.45 -2.05 4.76
CA CYS A 15 -3.76 -3.18 5.37
C CYS A 15 -2.61 -2.73 6.27
N ASP A 16 -1.80 -1.77 5.84
CA ASP A 16 -0.67 -1.25 6.62
C ASP A 16 -1.16 -0.59 7.94
N ALA A 17 -2.27 0.16 7.88
CA ALA A 17 -2.92 0.72 9.07
C ALA A 17 -3.46 -0.36 10.03
N ALA A 18 -4.04 -1.44 9.50
CA ALA A 18 -4.49 -2.57 10.30
C ALA A 18 -3.30 -3.28 11.00
N LEU A 19 -2.18 -3.49 10.30
CA LEU A 19 -0.96 -4.08 10.87
C LEU A 19 -0.38 -3.25 12.02
N ALA A 20 -0.38 -1.92 11.89
CA ALA A 20 0.01 -1.03 12.98
C ALA A 20 -0.92 -1.19 14.21
N SER A 21 -2.22 -1.31 13.97
CA SER A 21 -3.22 -1.52 15.03
C SER A 21 -3.03 -2.86 15.76
N TYR A 22 -2.74 -3.95 15.04
CA TYR A 22 -2.48 -5.25 15.67
C TYR A 22 -1.26 -5.24 16.59
N THR A 23 -0.22 -4.49 16.22
CA THR A 23 0.98 -4.33 17.06
C THR A 23 0.63 -3.66 18.39
N GLN A 24 -0.25 -2.65 18.36
CA GLN A 24 -0.75 -1.99 19.56
C GLN A 24 -1.64 -2.91 20.40
N LEU A 25 -2.55 -3.67 19.77
CA LEU A 25 -3.41 -4.63 20.44
C LEU A 25 -2.62 -5.72 21.16
N MET A 26 -1.55 -6.25 20.54
CA MET A 26 -0.66 -7.20 21.19
C MET A 26 -0.01 -6.60 22.43
N ALA A 27 0.47 -5.36 22.37
CA ALA A 27 1.05 -4.68 23.53
C ALA A 27 0.01 -4.45 24.65
N SER A 28 -1.20 -4.01 24.30
CA SER A 28 -2.28 -3.80 25.27
C SER A 28 -2.71 -5.09 25.95
N ALA A 29 -2.79 -6.20 25.21
CA ALA A 29 -3.10 -7.51 25.79
C ALA A 29 -2.05 -7.96 26.83
N GLN A 30 -0.80 -7.47 26.78
CA GLN A 30 0.26 -7.88 27.72
C GLN A 30 0.06 -7.20 29.07
N ALA A 31 -0.60 -6.04 29.05
CA ALA A 31 -0.82 -5.18 30.20
C ALA A 31 -2.13 -5.50 30.94
N VAL A 32 -2.94 -6.46 30.47
CA VAL A 32 -4.19 -6.83 31.13
C VAL A 32 -3.91 -7.67 32.37
N GLU A 33 -4.24 -7.11 33.54
CA GLU A 33 -4.14 -7.80 34.83
C GLU A 33 -5.36 -8.70 35.10
N GLY A 34 -5.19 -9.71 35.97
CA GLY A 34 -6.29 -10.54 36.47
C GLY A 34 -6.74 -11.69 35.56
N LEU A 35 -6.02 -11.96 34.46
CA LEU A 35 -6.28 -13.10 33.58
C LEU A 35 -5.85 -14.43 34.23
N LYS A 36 -6.63 -15.48 33.98
CA LYS A 36 -6.27 -16.85 34.36
C LYS A 36 -5.22 -17.40 33.39
N PHE A 37 -4.53 -18.44 33.84
CA PHE A 37 -3.57 -19.17 33.02
C PHE A 37 -4.22 -19.63 31.70
N GLY A 38 -3.62 -19.28 30.55
CA GLY A 38 -4.10 -19.65 29.22
C GLY A 38 -4.95 -18.59 28.54
N GLU A 39 -5.59 -17.67 29.28
CA GLU A 39 -6.51 -16.68 28.70
C GLU A 39 -5.77 -15.63 27.86
N SER A 40 -4.62 -15.14 28.33
CA SER A 40 -3.80 -14.23 27.54
C SER A 40 -3.25 -14.89 26.28
N GLN A 41 -2.79 -16.14 26.36
CA GLN A 41 -2.26 -16.90 25.22
C GLN A 41 -3.30 -17.11 24.12
N ALA A 42 -4.57 -17.35 24.48
CA ALA A 42 -5.66 -17.48 23.51
C ALA A 42 -5.91 -16.16 22.76
N VAL A 43 -5.98 -15.05 23.49
CA VAL A 43 -6.15 -13.71 22.89
C VAL A 43 -4.96 -13.36 22.00
N TYR A 44 -3.73 -13.71 22.40
CA TYR A 44 -2.55 -13.55 21.54
C TYR A 44 -2.63 -14.32 20.24
N ALA A 45 -3.03 -15.58 20.33
CA ALA A 45 -3.14 -16.45 19.15
C ALA A 45 -4.12 -15.85 18.14
N ASP A 46 -5.29 -15.39 18.60
CA ASP A 46 -6.30 -14.79 17.73
C ASP A 46 -5.83 -13.47 17.10
N ILE A 47 -5.19 -12.59 17.89
CA ILE A 47 -4.63 -11.33 17.36
C ILE A 47 -3.51 -11.62 16.34
N ALA A 48 -2.65 -12.60 16.62
CA ALA A 48 -1.56 -12.99 15.72
C ALA A 48 -2.09 -13.61 14.42
N GLU A 49 -3.16 -14.40 14.49
CA GLU A 49 -3.80 -14.96 13.30
C GLU A 49 -4.46 -13.86 12.45
N ALA A 50 -5.19 -12.93 13.08
CA ALA A 50 -5.77 -11.77 12.38
C ALA A 50 -4.70 -10.91 11.67
N MET A 51 -3.55 -10.69 12.34
CA MET A 51 -2.40 -10.00 11.77
C MET A 51 -1.80 -10.78 10.58
N ASN A 52 -1.66 -12.10 10.69
CA ASN A 52 -1.14 -12.95 9.62
C ASN A 52 -2.04 -12.90 8.36
N LEU A 53 -3.35 -12.94 8.55
CA LEU A 53 -4.32 -12.83 7.46
C LEU A 53 -4.21 -11.48 6.74
N HIS A 54 -4.02 -10.38 7.46
CA HIS A 54 -3.78 -9.07 6.86
C HIS A 54 -2.44 -8.99 6.12
N LEU A 55 -1.36 -9.58 6.66
CA LEU A 55 -0.07 -9.68 5.97
C LEU A 55 -0.20 -10.43 4.64
N ARG A 56 -0.92 -11.56 4.64
CA ARG A 56 -1.19 -12.32 3.41
C ARG A 56 -2.03 -11.50 2.43
N GLY A 57 -3.08 -10.84 2.92
CA GLY A 57 -3.91 -9.94 2.12
C GLY A 57 -3.08 -8.84 1.46
N ARG A 58 -2.22 -8.16 2.23
CA ARG A 58 -1.29 -7.12 1.76
C ARG A 58 -0.36 -7.62 0.66
N PHE A 59 0.18 -8.83 0.81
CA PHE A 59 1.03 -9.46 -0.19
C PHE A 59 0.28 -9.75 -1.50
N HIS A 60 -0.96 -10.26 -1.40
CA HIS A 60 -1.78 -10.50 -2.58
C HIS A 60 -2.20 -9.21 -3.29
N LEU A 61 -2.49 -8.14 -2.53
CA LEU A 61 -2.75 -6.82 -3.08
C LEU A 61 -1.52 -6.25 -3.80
N ALA A 62 -0.33 -6.33 -3.20
CA ALA A 62 0.92 -5.90 -3.85
C ALA A 62 1.15 -6.61 -5.19
N ARG A 63 0.88 -7.93 -5.23
CA ARG A 63 0.98 -8.71 -6.48
C ARG A 63 -0.07 -8.29 -7.51
N ALA A 64 -1.30 -7.99 -7.08
CA ALA A 64 -2.34 -7.50 -7.98
C ALA A 64 -1.99 -6.11 -8.52
N HIS A 65 -1.41 -5.26 -7.69
CA HIS A 65 -0.96 -3.92 -8.05
C HIS A 65 0.20 -3.96 -9.04
N ALA A 66 1.26 -4.75 -8.79
CA ALA A 66 2.35 -4.94 -9.75
C ALA A 66 1.84 -5.41 -11.13
N LYS A 67 0.93 -6.39 -11.15
CA LYS A 67 0.29 -6.85 -12.40
C LYS A 67 -0.54 -5.77 -13.08
N ALA A 68 -1.25 -4.94 -12.30
CA ALA A 68 -2.04 -3.84 -12.83
C ALA A 68 -1.15 -2.80 -13.52
N LEU A 69 0.00 -2.48 -12.91
CA LEU A 69 1.01 -1.60 -13.49
C LEU A 69 1.59 -2.19 -14.78
N GLU A 70 2.01 -3.46 -14.78
CA GLU A 70 2.50 -4.16 -15.99
C GLU A 70 1.47 -4.14 -17.14
N ILE A 71 0.18 -4.37 -16.83
CA ILE A 71 -0.90 -4.32 -17.85
C ILE A 71 -1.07 -2.90 -18.38
N ALA A 72 -0.99 -1.91 -17.50
CA ALA A 72 -1.19 -0.52 -17.85
C ALA A 72 -0.02 0.02 -18.69
N GLU A 73 1.22 -0.34 -18.38
CA GLU A 73 2.42 -0.08 -19.18
C GLU A 73 2.28 -0.72 -20.58
N ARG A 74 1.97 -2.03 -20.66
CA ARG A 74 1.79 -2.73 -21.94
C ARG A 74 0.71 -2.12 -22.84
N ARG A 75 -0.30 -1.48 -22.23
CA ARG A 75 -1.40 -0.84 -22.95
C ARG A 75 -1.20 0.66 -23.15
N GLU A 76 -0.04 1.20 -22.78
CA GLU A 76 0.27 2.63 -22.85
C GLU A 76 -0.77 3.49 -22.11
N LEU A 77 -1.36 2.95 -21.05
CA LEU A 77 -2.43 3.59 -20.26
C LEU A 77 -1.91 4.43 -19.09
N ILE A 78 -0.60 4.36 -18.81
CA ILE A 78 0.08 5.22 -17.86
C ILE A 78 1.09 6.04 -18.67
N PRO A 79 1.00 7.38 -18.66
CA PRO A 79 2.04 8.21 -19.24
C PRO A 79 3.33 8.00 -18.44
N HIS A 80 4.37 7.50 -19.08
CA HIS A 80 5.71 7.54 -18.49
C HIS A 80 6.27 8.95 -18.68
N ALA A 81 6.44 9.70 -17.59
CA ALA A 81 7.30 10.87 -17.65
C ALA A 81 8.76 10.38 -17.60
N TRP A 82 9.62 10.98 -18.41
CA TRP A 82 11.06 10.73 -18.34
C TRP A 82 11.55 11.05 -16.91
N GLY A 83 11.91 10.03 -16.11
CA GLY A 83 12.32 10.18 -14.72
C GLY A 83 11.70 9.19 -13.73
N ASP A 84 10.56 8.58 -14.05
CA ASP A 84 9.79 7.72 -13.12
C ASP A 84 10.47 6.39 -12.73
N THR A 85 11.56 6.00 -13.41
CA THR A 85 12.25 4.72 -13.17
C THR A 85 13.39 4.79 -12.15
N ILE A 86 13.77 5.97 -11.65
CA ILE A 86 14.82 6.11 -10.64
C ILE A 86 14.45 7.26 -9.69
N PRO A 87 14.11 7.00 -8.40
CA PRO A 87 13.94 8.06 -7.42
C PRO A 87 15.27 8.79 -7.30
N THR A 88 15.33 10.02 -7.79
CA THR A 88 16.50 10.85 -7.51
C THR A 88 16.24 11.57 -6.21
N THR A 89 17.21 11.61 -5.31
CA THR A 89 17.07 12.09 -3.93
C THR A 89 16.77 13.59 -3.81
N ASN A 90 16.22 14.22 -4.84
CA ASN A 90 15.92 15.64 -4.91
C ASN A 90 14.46 15.87 -5.35
N ALA A 91 13.63 16.29 -4.39
CA ALA A 91 12.21 16.59 -4.59
C ALA A 91 11.93 17.70 -5.62
N GLU A 92 12.91 18.55 -5.95
CA GLU A 92 12.77 19.57 -7.01
C GLU A 92 12.86 18.98 -8.43
N ARG A 93 13.47 17.80 -8.58
CA ARG A 93 13.64 17.11 -9.88
C ARG A 93 12.50 16.13 -10.19
N ASP A 94 11.85 15.65 -9.13
CA ASP A 94 10.70 14.75 -9.17
C ASP A 94 9.36 15.52 -9.13
N ALA A 95 9.40 16.86 -9.13
CA ALA A 95 8.22 17.66 -9.41
C ALA A 95 7.69 17.24 -10.80
N PRO A 96 6.37 16.97 -10.95
CA PRO A 96 5.80 16.53 -12.21
C PRO A 96 6.24 17.49 -13.29
N ALA A 97 6.83 16.97 -14.37
CA ALA A 97 7.17 17.76 -15.53
C ALA A 97 5.89 18.47 -15.98
N ALA A 98 5.76 19.74 -15.60
CA ALA A 98 4.70 20.60 -16.06
C ALA A 98 4.91 20.76 -17.57
N SER A 99 4.27 19.89 -18.38
CA SER A 99 3.91 20.10 -19.80
C SER A 99 3.73 18.77 -20.56
N ILE A 100 2.54 18.17 -20.45
CA ILE A 100 1.98 17.47 -21.63
C ILE A 100 0.75 18.22 -22.14
N GLU A 101 -0.03 18.89 -21.28
CA GLU A 101 -1.15 19.73 -21.73
C GLU A 101 -0.71 20.94 -22.58
N THR A 102 0.47 21.51 -22.34
CA THR A 102 0.93 22.70 -23.07
C THR A 102 1.41 22.40 -24.49
N HIS A 103 1.89 21.18 -24.77
CA HIS A 103 2.41 20.82 -26.10
C HIS A 103 1.29 20.45 -27.09
N LEU A 104 0.16 19.93 -26.62
CA LEU A 104 -0.99 19.58 -27.47
C LEU A 104 -1.87 20.77 -27.88
N ARG A 105 -1.77 21.92 -27.20
CA ARG A 105 -2.45 23.17 -27.60
C ARG A 105 -1.64 24.07 -28.53
N ALA A 106 -0.34 23.81 -28.70
CA ALA A 106 0.52 24.58 -29.61
C ALA A 106 0.60 23.99 -31.03
N VAL A 107 -0.01 22.82 -31.26
CA VAL A 107 -0.02 22.10 -32.56
C VAL A 107 -1.47 21.84 -33.04
N ALA A 108 -2.45 22.61 -32.54
CA ALA A 108 -3.83 22.60 -33.00
C ALA A 108 -4.17 23.94 -33.66
#